data_AF-A0A432QY26-F1
#
_entry.id   AF-A0A432QY26-F1
#
_cell.length_a   1.000
_cell.length_b   1.000
_cell.length_c   1.000
_cell.angle_alpha   90.00
_cell.angle_beta   90.00
_cell.angle_gamma   90.00
#
_symmetry.space_group_name_H-M   'P 1'
#
loop_
_entity.id
_entity.type
_entity.pdbx_description
1 polymer ?
#
loop_
_entity_poly.entity_id
_entity_poly.type
_entity_poly.pdbx_seq_one_letter_code
_entity_poly.pdbx_strand_id
1 'polypeptide(L)'
;MGSTAKILFGSFLAICIVGMFLLFSMQKSAQLSLDMDAMQRIAKEKDNKITAIKDALHATKEKVEQLEAENALIPELQSSLNTTEKEKLVYVQQLDDFQAELQNQVDLASQRANEITTLQAQQNSDEQLLTSLKAQNEELTATLEVAHNDLEERTKKVEEFADTLVQKDRVIQIYKEKLDSAAENIQLLQTGDTNEQLNLVLILDELAKQTALAKELGSKLALAEDKAIAEGGEGSPEAATSSKDKALIDELSLKNDYLETGLKELSDVIKDLQTKQDASNELLSSYTAEIEQLQFLVTEKDKELSALQLQAEDSKQQINLLTDTISKRD
;
A
#
# COMPACT_ATOMS: atom_id res chain seq x y z
N MET A 1 -59.32 -31.90 -194.92
CA MET A 1 -60.34 -31.40 -193.97
C MET A 1 -59.72 -31.30 -192.57
N GLY A 2 -59.83 -30.15 -191.88
CA GLY A 2 -59.66 -30.02 -190.41
C GLY A 2 -58.40 -29.32 -189.86
N SER A 3 -58.31 -27.98 -189.95
CA SER A 3 -57.16 -27.13 -189.56
C SER A 3 -57.48 -26.06 -188.47
N THR A 4 -58.24 -26.41 -187.43
CA THR A 4 -58.66 -25.44 -186.39
C THR A 4 -58.47 -25.90 -184.93
N ALA A 5 -58.15 -27.17 -184.69
CA ALA A 5 -57.93 -27.69 -183.33
C ALA A 5 -56.53 -27.39 -182.73
N LYS A 6 -55.51 -27.15 -183.58
CA LYS A 6 -54.12 -26.97 -183.11
C LYS A 6 -53.81 -25.57 -182.54
N ILE A 7 -54.52 -24.53 -182.96
CA ILE A 7 -54.27 -23.14 -182.53
C ILE A 7 -54.87 -22.87 -181.14
N LEU A 8 -56.06 -23.42 -180.86
CA LEU A 8 -56.69 -23.29 -179.53
C LEU A 8 -55.90 -24.01 -178.43
N PHE A 9 -55.28 -25.16 -178.75
CA PHE A 9 -54.46 -25.90 -177.78
C PHE A 9 -53.14 -25.19 -177.45
N GLY A 10 -52.53 -24.49 -178.43
CA GLY A 10 -51.29 -23.74 -178.24
C GLY A 10 -51.45 -22.52 -177.32
N SER A 11 -52.52 -21.74 -177.48
CA SER A 11 -52.78 -20.58 -176.61
C SER A 11 -53.12 -20.97 -175.17
N PHE A 12 -53.85 -22.07 -174.97
CA PHE A 12 -54.16 -22.55 -173.62
C PHE A 12 -52.89 -23.02 -172.90
N LEU A 13 -52.00 -23.72 -173.62
CA LEU A 13 -50.72 -24.17 -173.07
C LEU A 13 -49.80 -22.99 -172.71
N ALA A 14 -49.73 -21.95 -173.54
CA ALA A 14 -48.93 -20.76 -173.26
C ALA A 14 -49.43 -20.00 -172.02
N ILE A 15 -50.76 -19.86 -171.87
CA ILE A 15 -51.36 -19.24 -170.68
C ILE A 15 -51.06 -20.06 -169.42
N CYS A 16 -51.13 -21.40 -169.50
CA CYS A 16 -50.74 -22.27 -168.38
C CYS A 16 -49.27 -22.12 -168.00
N ILE A 17 -48.35 -22.00 -168.96
CA ILE A 17 -46.91 -21.84 -168.70
C ILE A 17 -46.62 -20.50 -168.02
N VAL A 18 -47.20 -19.39 -168.53
CA VAL A 18 -47.03 -18.07 -167.93
C VAL A 18 -47.67 -18.01 -166.54
N GLY A 19 -48.84 -18.62 -166.36
CA GLY A 19 -49.52 -18.76 -165.07
C GLY A 19 -48.67 -19.53 -164.05
N MET A 20 -48.05 -20.65 -164.45
CA MET A 20 -47.11 -21.38 -163.60
C MET A 20 -45.86 -20.57 -163.25
N PHE A 21 -45.31 -19.79 -164.20
CA PHE A 21 -44.12 -18.99 -163.95
C PHE A 21 -44.38 -17.82 -163.00
N LEU A 22 -45.55 -17.18 -163.10
CA LEU A 22 -45.98 -16.13 -162.16
C LEU A 22 -46.26 -16.71 -160.77
N LEU A 23 -46.93 -17.87 -160.68
CA LEU A 23 -47.12 -18.58 -159.42
C LEU A 23 -45.79 -18.98 -158.78
N PHE A 24 -44.84 -19.47 -159.56
CA PHE A 24 -43.50 -19.82 -159.08
C PHE A 24 -42.71 -18.58 -158.63
N SER A 25 -42.81 -17.47 -159.36
CA SER A 25 -42.15 -16.21 -159.01
C SER A 25 -42.75 -15.62 -157.72
N MET A 26 -44.07 -15.66 -157.57
CA MET A 26 -44.77 -15.24 -156.35
C MET A 26 -44.47 -16.17 -155.16
N GLN A 27 -44.40 -17.48 -155.38
CA GLN A 27 -44.00 -18.44 -154.36
C GLN A 27 -42.55 -18.20 -153.92
N LYS A 28 -41.62 -17.98 -154.86
CA LYS A 28 -40.22 -17.71 -154.55
C LYS A 28 -40.01 -16.36 -153.86
N SER A 29 -40.74 -15.31 -154.25
CA SER A 29 -40.68 -14.01 -153.56
C SER A 29 -41.30 -14.08 -152.17
N ALA A 30 -42.42 -14.79 -152.01
CA ALA A 30 -43.03 -15.03 -150.70
C ALA A 30 -42.10 -15.83 -149.79
N GLN A 31 -41.44 -16.87 -150.32
CA GLN A 31 -40.45 -17.68 -149.61
C GLN A 31 -39.23 -16.85 -149.18
N LEU A 32 -38.71 -15.99 -150.07
CA LEU A 32 -37.57 -15.13 -149.76
C LEU A 32 -37.91 -14.07 -148.71
N SER A 33 -39.13 -13.51 -148.75
CA SER A 33 -39.60 -12.58 -147.72
C SER A 33 -39.77 -13.28 -146.36
N LEU A 34 -40.30 -14.50 -146.36
CA LEU A 34 -40.45 -15.32 -145.15
C LEU A 34 -39.08 -15.70 -144.55
N ASP A 35 -38.12 -16.07 -145.41
CA ASP A 35 -36.74 -16.36 -145.00
C ASP A 35 -36.02 -15.11 -144.48
N MET A 36 -36.27 -13.94 -145.08
CA MET A 36 -35.67 -12.68 -144.64
C MET A 36 -36.27 -12.21 -143.30
N ASP A 37 -37.59 -12.35 -143.11
CA ASP A 37 -38.25 -12.10 -141.83
C ASP A 37 -37.79 -13.09 -140.75
N ALA A 38 -37.59 -14.36 -141.11
CA ALA A 38 -37.04 -15.38 -140.22
C ALA A 38 -35.58 -15.05 -139.83
N MET A 39 -34.75 -14.64 -140.79
CA MET A 39 -33.37 -14.21 -140.52
C MET A 39 -33.31 -12.96 -139.65
N GLN A 40 -34.18 -11.96 -139.88
CA GLN A 40 -34.24 -10.77 -139.03
C GLN A 40 -34.70 -11.09 -137.61
N ARG A 41 -35.66 -12.02 -137.45
CA ARG A 41 -36.06 -12.52 -136.13
C ARG A 41 -34.91 -13.24 -135.42
N ILE A 42 -34.19 -14.11 -136.13
CA ILE A 42 -33.02 -14.82 -135.58
C ILE A 42 -31.92 -13.82 -135.19
N ALA A 43 -31.61 -12.84 -136.04
CA ALA A 43 -30.62 -11.81 -135.74
C ALA A 43 -31.01 -11.01 -134.49
N LYS A 44 -32.26 -10.56 -134.40
CA LYS A 44 -32.77 -9.84 -133.22
C LYS A 44 -32.77 -10.70 -131.95
N GLU A 45 -33.12 -11.98 -132.06
CA GLU A 45 -33.04 -12.93 -130.94
C GLU A 45 -31.59 -13.13 -130.48
N LYS A 46 -30.65 -13.24 -131.43
CA LYS A 46 -29.22 -13.34 -131.14
C LYS A 46 -28.68 -12.05 -130.52
N ASP A 47 -29.04 -10.88 -131.01
CA ASP A 47 -28.66 -9.59 -130.43
C ASP A 47 -29.22 -9.40 -129.02
N ASN A 48 -30.48 -9.79 -128.79
CA ASN A 48 -31.05 -9.79 -127.44
C ASN A 48 -30.31 -10.76 -126.51
N LYS A 49 -29.95 -11.95 -126.98
CA LYS A 49 -29.14 -12.92 -126.21
C LYS A 49 -27.73 -12.40 -125.94
N ILE A 50 -27.09 -11.77 -126.91
CA ILE A 50 -25.75 -11.16 -126.76
C ILE A 50 -25.82 -10.03 -125.73
N THR A 51 -26.86 -9.19 -125.78
CA THR A 51 -27.07 -8.10 -124.82
C THR A 51 -27.29 -8.65 -123.41
N ALA A 52 -28.19 -9.63 -123.25
CA ALA A 52 -28.44 -10.28 -121.97
C ALA A 52 -27.18 -10.97 -121.38
N ILE A 53 -26.36 -11.60 -122.23
CA ILE A 53 -25.07 -12.19 -121.82
C ILE A 53 -24.09 -11.10 -121.38
N LYS A 54 -24.03 -9.97 -122.11
CA LYS A 54 -23.14 -8.85 -121.77
C LYS A 54 -23.54 -8.18 -120.45
N ASP A 55 -24.83 -8.01 -120.21
CA ASP A 55 -25.36 -7.46 -118.96
C ASP A 55 -25.11 -8.42 -117.79
N ALA A 56 -25.34 -9.73 -117.99
CA ALA A 56 -25.03 -10.75 -116.99
C ALA A 56 -23.53 -10.82 -116.68
N LEU A 57 -22.66 -10.66 -117.69
CA LEU A 57 -21.22 -10.61 -117.51
C LEU A 57 -20.79 -9.36 -116.73
N HIS A 58 -21.38 -8.20 -117.02
CA HIS A 58 -21.11 -6.97 -116.28
C HIS A 58 -21.51 -7.11 -114.80
N ALA A 59 -22.74 -7.56 -114.54
CA ALA A 59 -23.23 -7.79 -113.19
C ALA A 59 -22.40 -8.84 -112.43
N THR A 60 -21.93 -9.88 -113.12
CA THR A 60 -21.03 -10.88 -112.52
C THR A 60 -19.68 -10.26 -112.19
N LYS A 61 -19.12 -9.42 -113.07
CA LYS A 61 -17.85 -8.74 -112.84
C LYS A 61 -17.94 -7.79 -111.64
N GLU A 62 -18.98 -6.97 -111.56
CA GLU A 62 -19.22 -6.09 -110.41
C GLU A 62 -19.36 -6.89 -109.11
N LYS A 63 -20.08 -8.02 -109.15
CA LYS A 63 -20.22 -8.91 -107.99
C LYS A 63 -18.89 -9.55 -107.58
N VAL A 64 -18.05 -9.93 -108.54
CA VAL A 64 -16.71 -10.46 -108.26
C VAL A 64 -15.82 -9.38 -107.64
N GLU A 65 -15.81 -8.16 -108.18
CA GLU A 65 -15.04 -7.04 -107.62
C GLU A 65 -15.51 -6.68 -106.19
N GLN A 66 -16.82 -6.73 -105.93
CA GLN A 66 -17.35 -6.55 -104.58
C GLN A 66 -16.91 -7.67 -103.63
N LEU A 67 -16.99 -8.94 -104.06
CA LEU A 67 -16.54 -10.08 -103.25
C LEU A 67 -15.04 -10.06 -103.01
N GLU A 68 -14.23 -9.61 -103.96
CA GLU A 68 -12.79 -9.41 -103.78
C GLU A 68 -12.50 -8.31 -102.75
N ALA A 69 -13.23 -7.19 -102.80
CA ALA A 69 -13.13 -6.12 -101.80
C ALA A 69 -13.57 -6.57 -100.41
N GLU A 70 -14.66 -7.33 -100.30
CA GLU A 70 -15.14 -7.90 -99.03
C GLU A 70 -14.15 -8.94 -98.47
N ASN A 71 -13.60 -9.81 -99.34
CA ASN A 71 -12.60 -10.80 -98.93
C ASN A 71 -11.27 -10.15 -98.50
N ALA A 72 -10.90 -9.01 -99.10
CA ALA A 72 -9.72 -8.26 -98.70
C ALA A 72 -9.81 -7.70 -97.26
N LEU A 73 -11.03 -7.51 -96.73
CA LEU A 73 -11.25 -7.07 -95.35
C LEU A 73 -11.16 -8.21 -94.32
N ILE A 74 -11.27 -9.48 -94.74
CA ILE A 74 -11.23 -10.63 -93.82
C ILE A 74 -9.92 -10.67 -93.00
N PRO A 75 -8.72 -10.50 -93.61
CA PRO A 75 -7.48 -10.44 -92.85
C PRO A 75 -7.42 -9.27 -91.85
N GLU A 76 -7.95 -8.10 -92.21
CA GLU A 76 -7.99 -6.93 -91.32
C GLU A 76 -8.92 -7.18 -90.12
N LEU A 77 -10.11 -7.75 -90.36
CA LEU A 77 -11.05 -8.13 -89.31
C LEU A 77 -10.48 -9.22 -88.40
N GLN A 78 -9.79 -10.22 -88.96
CA GLN A 78 -9.10 -11.25 -88.16
C GLN A 78 -7.98 -10.64 -87.31
N SER A 79 -7.20 -9.71 -87.86
CA SER A 79 -6.16 -9.00 -87.11
C SER A 79 -6.74 -8.14 -85.99
N SER A 80 -7.84 -7.43 -86.25
CA SER A 80 -8.55 -6.64 -85.25
C SER A 80 -9.11 -7.53 -84.14
N LEU A 81 -9.76 -8.65 -84.49
CA LEU A 81 -10.30 -9.60 -83.51
C LEU A 81 -9.21 -10.16 -82.62
N ASN A 82 -8.09 -10.61 -83.20
CA ASN A 82 -6.95 -11.13 -82.45
C ASN A 82 -6.36 -10.08 -81.50
N THR A 83 -6.36 -8.80 -81.90
CA THR A 83 -5.88 -7.69 -81.05
C THR A 83 -6.84 -7.48 -79.88
N THR A 84 -8.14 -7.39 -80.14
CA THR A 84 -9.17 -7.25 -79.10
C THR A 84 -9.20 -8.43 -78.14
N GLU A 85 -8.97 -9.66 -78.62
CA GLU A 85 -8.86 -10.85 -77.75
C GLU A 85 -7.65 -10.77 -76.82
N LYS A 86 -6.49 -10.33 -77.33
CA LYS A 86 -5.29 -10.12 -76.50
C LYS A 86 -5.51 -9.02 -75.46
N GLU A 87 -6.11 -7.90 -75.85
CA GLU A 87 -6.45 -6.81 -74.92
C GLU A 87 -7.43 -7.26 -73.86
N LYS A 88 -8.46 -8.04 -74.23
CA LYS A 88 -9.40 -8.64 -73.29
C LYS A 88 -8.69 -9.53 -72.26
N LEU A 89 -7.72 -10.34 -72.68
CA LEU A 89 -6.93 -11.16 -71.74
C LEU A 89 -6.12 -10.30 -70.77
N VAL A 90 -5.55 -9.18 -71.24
CA VAL A 90 -4.85 -8.21 -70.37
C VAL A 90 -5.82 -7.58 -69.36
N TYR A 91 -7.01 -7.18 -69.78
CA TYR A 91 -8.01 -6.62 -68.87
C TYR A 91 -8.51 -7.61 -67.83
N VAL A 92 -8.70 -8.88 -68.22
CA VAL A 92 -9.06 -9.95 -67.26
C VAL A 92 -7.95 -10.12 -66.22
N GLN A 93 -6.69 -10.18 -66.65
CA GLN A 93 -5.56 -10.31 -65.71
C GLN A 93 -5.48 -9.09 -64.76
N GLN A 94 -5.66 -7.87 -65.26
CA GLN A 94 -5.64 -6.67 -64.42
C GLN A 94 -6.79 -6.65 -63.40
N LEU A 95 -7.96 -7.19 -63.76
CA LEU A 95 -9.08 -7.33 -62.82
C LEU A 95 -8.78 -8.37 -61.74
N ASP A 96 -8.19 -9.50 -62.10
CA ASP A 96 -7.78 -10.53 -61.14
C ASP A 96 -6.72 -9.97 -60.17
N ASP A 97 -5.72 -9.26 -60.68
CA ASP A 97 -4.68 -8.61 -59.87
C ASP A 97 -5.28 -7.55 -58.93
N PHE A 98 -6.22 -6.72 -59.43
CA PHE A 98 -6.91 -5.72 -58.62
C PHE A 98 -7.80 -6.36 -57.54
N GLN A 99 -8.48 -7.46 -57.85
CA GLN A 99 -9.30 -8.20 -56.89
C GLN A 99 -8.43 -8.83 -55.81
N ALA A 100 -7.27 -9.39 -56.17
CA ALA A 100 -6.31 -9.92 -55.20
C ALA A 100 -5.77 -8.83 -54.27
N GLU A 101 -5.44 -7.65 -54.81
CA GLU A 101 -5.01 -6.49 -54.01
C GLU A 101 -6.13 -6.01 -53.07
N LEU A 102 -7.37 -5.90 -53.56
CA LEU A 102 -8.51 -5.51 -52.73
C LEU A 102 -8.76 -6.50 -51.60
N GLN A 103 -8.66 -7.80 -51.88
CA GLN A 103 -8.81 -8.84 -50.86
C GLN A 103 -7.71 -8.73 -49.79
N ASN A 104 -6.47 -8.53 -50.20
CA ASN A 104 -5.35 -8.32 -49.28
C ASN A 104 -5.59 -7.10 -48.37
N GLN A 105 -6.07 -5.99 -48.93
CA GLN A 105 -6.39 -4.80 -48.14
C GLN A 105 -7.53 -5.04 -47.14
N VAL A 106 -8.56 -5.80 -47.51
CA VAL A 106 -9.64 -6.18 -46.60
C VAL A 106 -9.13 -7.07 -45.47
N ASP A 107 -8.29 -8.06 -45.79
CA ASP A 107 -7.69 -8.95 -44.79
C ASP A 107 -6.78 -8.18 -43.82
N LEU A 108 -5.97 -7.25 -44.32
CA LEU A 108 -5.14 -6.37 -43.51
C LEU A 108 -5.97 -5.44 -42.63
N ALA A 109 -7.06 -4.86 -43.14
CA ALA A 109 -7.98 -4.03 -42.37
C ALA A 109 -8.65 -4.84 -41.25
N SER A 110 -9.05 -6.08 -41.53
CA SER A 110 -9.62 -7.01 -40.55
C SER A 110 -8.61 -7.37 -39.44
N GLN A 111 -7.36 -7.66 -39.79
CA GLN A 111 -6.29 -7.90 -38.82
C GLN A 111 -6.05 -6.69 -37.91
N ARG A 112 -5.94 -5.49 -38.50
CA ARG A 112 -5.77 -4.24 -37.73
C ARG A 112 -6.96 -3.95 -36.81
N ALA A 113 -8.18 -4.22 -37.25
CA ALA A 113 -9.37 -4.05 -36.41
C ALA A 113 -9.34 -4.96 -35.17
N ASN A 114 -8.92 -6.22 -35.34
CA ASN A 114 -8.72 -7.14 -34.22
C ASN A 114 -7.61 -6.68 -33.29
N GLU A 115 -6.45 -6.27 -33.84
CA GLU A 115 -5.33 -5.76 -33.06
C GLU A 115 -5.72 -4.53 -32.22
N ILE A 116 -6.44 -3.56 -32.82
CA ILE A 116 -6.97 -2.40 -32.11
C ILE A 116 -7.88 -2.81 -30.96
N THR A 117 -8.77 -3.78 -31.18
CA THR A 117 -9.69 -4.26 -30.14
C THR A 117 -8.92 -4.91 -28.98
N THR A 118 -7.88 -5.70 -29.29
CA THR A 118 -7.01 -6.30 -28.26
C THR A 118 -6.21 -5.24 -27.50
N LEU A 119 -5.60 -4.27 -28.20
CA LEU A 119 -4.86 -3.17 -27.58
C LEU A 119 -5.76 -2.31 -26.69
N GLN A 120 -6.99 -2.03 -27.11
CA GLN A 120 -7.95 -1.26 -26.33
C GLN A 120 -8.41 -2.00 -25.08
N ALA A 121 -8.58 -3.33 -25.16
CA ALA A 121 -8.86 -4.16 -23.98
C ALA A 121 -7.67 -4.15 -22.99
N GLN A 122 -6.43 -4.25 -23.50
CA GLN A 122 -5.23 -4.17 -22.67
C GLN A 122 -5.12 -2.80 -22.00
N GLN A 123 -5.30 -1.70 -22.74
CA GLN A 123 -5.26 -0.35 -22.19
C GLN A 123 -6.28 -0.17 -21.05
N ASN A 124 -7.51 -0.63 -21.25
CA ASN A 124 -8.55 -0.56 -20.21
C ASN A 124 -8.15 -1.37 -18.96
N SER A 125 -7.53 -2.54 -19.14
CA SER A 125 -7.02 -3.35 -18.03
C SER A 125 -5.88 -2.64 -17.29
N ASP A 126 -4.96 -2.02 -18.01
CA ASP A 126 -3.83 -1.30 -17.43
C ASP A 126 -4.29 -0.03 -16.68
N GLU A 127 -5.31 0.68 -17.18
CA GLU A 127 -5.91 1.83 -16.51
C GLU A 127 -6.61 1.42 -15.19
N GLN A 128 -7.31 0.28 -15.18
CA GLN A 128 -7.90 -0.27 -13.95
C GLN A 128 -6.82 -0.65 -12.94
N LEU A 129 -5.75 -1.31 -13.39
CA LEU A 129 -4.62 -1.67 -12.54
C LEU A 129 -3.94 -0.43 -11.95
N LEU A 130 -3.68 0.58 -12.77
CA LEU A 130 -3.07 1.85 -12.34
C LEU A 130 -3.95 2.55 -11.29
N THR A 131 -5.27 2.57 -11.50
CA THR A 131 -6.21 3.16 -10.54
C THR A 131 -6.19 2.41 -9.21
N SER A 132 -6.20 1.07 -9.26
CA SER A 132 -6.11 0.24 -8.05
C SER A 132 -4.79 0.44 -7.30
N LEU A 133 -3.66 0.53 -8.03
CA LEU A 133 -2.35 0.76 -7.43
C LEU A 133 -2.24 2.15 -6.81
N LYS A 134 -2.83 3.19 -7.43
CA LYS A 134 -2.90 4.54 -6.85
C LYS A 134 -3.69 4.55 -5.54
N ALA A 135 -4.86 3.93 -5.51
CA ALA A 135 -5.68 3.84 -4.30
C ALA A 135 -4.95 3.09 -3.17
N GLN A 136 -4.29 1.96 -3.48
CA GLN A 136 -3.47 1.24 -2.50
C GLN A 136 -2.31 2.10 -1.98
N ASN A 137 -1.66 2.87 -2.85
CA ASN A 137 -0.55 3.73 -2.44
C ASN A 137 -1.03 4.89 -1.55
N GLU A 138 -2.20 5.48 -1.84
CA GLU A 138 -2.82 6.50 -1.00
C GLU A 138 -3.19 5.94 0.39
N GLU A 139 -3.86 4.79 0.46
CA GLU A 139 -4.21 4.10 1.71
C GLU A 139 -2.97 3.77 2.54
N LEU A 140 -1.93 3.26 1.87
CA LEU A 140 -0.68 2.93 2.52
C LEU A 140 0.12 4.16 2.98
N THR A 141 0.01 5.29 2.28
CA THR A 141 0.64 6.55 2.69
C THR A 141 -0.05 7.10 3.92
N ALA A 142 -1.39 7.10 3.94
CA ALA A 142 -2.18 7.50 5.11
C ALA A 142 -1.90 6.60 6.33
N THR A 143 -1.78 5.29 6.13
CA THR A 143 -1.43 4.34 7.20
C THR A 143 -0.03 4.61 7.77
N LEU A 144 0.93 4.96 6.90
CA LEU A 144 2.29 5.27 7.33
C LEU A 144 2.36 6.58 8.11
N GLU A 145 1.61 7.60 7.71
CA GLU A 145 1.50 8.86 8.45
C GLU A 145 0.90 8.64 9.85
N VAL A 146 -0.14 7.81 9.98
CA VAL A 146 -0.70 7.42 11.28
C VAL A 146 0.33 6.66 12.13
N ALA A 147 1.04 5.69 11.56
CA ALA A 147 2.06 4.93 12.28
C ALA A 147 3.24 5.82 12.72
N HIS A 148 3.63 6.81 11.92
CA HIS A 148 4.68 7.77 12.25
C HIS A 148 4.27 8.67 13.42
N ASN A 149 3.04 9.19 13.41
CA ASN A 149 2.50 9.98 14.50
C ASN A 149 2.40 9.16 15.81
N ASP A 150 1.98 7.88 15.74
CA ASP A 150 1.94 6.99 16.91
C ASP A 150 3.35 6.72 17.47
N LEU A 151 4.34 6.54 16.58
CA LEU A 151 5.74 6.38 16.98
C LEU A 151 6.27 7.64 17.68
N GLU A 152 5.99 8.83 17.16
CA GLU A 152 6.40 10.10 17.77
C GLU A 152 5.76 10.29 19.15
N GLU A 153 4.45 10.04 19.29
CA GLU A 153 3.74 10.13 20.56
C GLU A 153 4.29 9.13 21.60
N ARG A 154 4.56 7.89 21.19
CA ARG A 154 5.12 6.85 22.06
C ARG A 154 6.55 7.17 22.49
N THR A 155 7.35 7.71 21.58
CA THR A 155 8.73 8.15 21.89
C THR A 155 8.70 9.22 22.97
N LYS A 156 7.82 10.21 22.84
CA LYS A 156 7.63 11.25 23.86
C LYS A 156 7.17 10.67 25.21
N LYS A 157 6.22 9.72 25.21
CA LYS A 157 5.79 9.04 26.45
C LYS A 157 6.94 8.27 27.13
N VAL A 158 7.82 7.63 26.36
CA VAL A 158 9.00 6.95 26.91
C VAL A 158 9.98 7.95 27.52
N GLU A 159 10.19 9.11 26.88
CA GLU A 159 11.00 10.20 27.47
C GLU A 159 10.38 10.71 28.78
N GLU A 160 9.07 10.96 28.82
CA GLU A 160 8.35 11.36 30.03
C GLU A 160 8.45 10.30 31.16
N PHE A 161 8.39 9.02 30.81
CA PHE A 161 8.62 7.93 31.76
C PHE A 161 10.06 7.89 32.26
N ALA A 162 11.05 8.09 31.39
CA ALA A 162 12.46 8.13 31.77
C ALA A 162 12.73 9.26 32.77
N ASP A 163 12.21 10.47 32.50
CA ASP A 163 12.32 11.62 33.41
C ASP A 163 11.64 11.35 34.75
N THR A 164 10.45 10.75 34.72
CA THR A 164 9.70 10.39 35.93
C THR A 164 10.43 9.34 36.77
N LEU A 165 11.02 8.33 36.12
CA LEU A 165 11.84 7.31 36.79
C LEU A 165 13.05 7.93 37.49
N VAL A 166 13.78 8.82 36.80
CA VAL A 166 14.91 9.55 37.38
C VAL A 166 14.49 10.38 38.61
N GLN A 167 13.33 11.03 38.56
CA GLN A 167 12.81 11.77 39.70
C GLN A 167 12.43 10.85 40.87
N LYS A 168 11.76 9.72 40.62
CA LYS A 168 11.40 8.74 41.65
C LYS A 168 12.64 8.09 42.28
N ASP A 169 13.64 7.72 41.50
CA ASP A 169 14.91 7.19 41.98
C ASP A 169 15.61 8.19 42.92
N ARG A 170 15.62 9.48 42.55
CA ARG A 170 16.17 10.54 43.41
C ARG A 170 15.40 10.68 44.72
N VAL A 171 14.08 10.56 44.70
CA VAL A 171 13.24 10.60 45.92
C VAL A 171 13.52 9.38 46.80
N ILE A 172 13.63 8.19 46.23
CA ILE A 172 14.00 6.97 46.95
C ILE A 172 15.37 7.13 47.61
N GLN A 173 16.35 7.71 46.90
CA GLN A 173 17.68 7.97 47.45
C GLN A 173 17.62 8.92 48.66
N ILE A 174 16.84 10.01 48.59
CA ILE A 174 16.63 10.92 49.72
C ILE A 174 16.00 10.19 50.91
N TYR A 175 15.00 9.32 50.68
CA TYR A 175 14.39 8.56 51.77
C TYR A 175 15.33 7.52 52.38
N LYS A 176 16.20 6.90 51.58
CA LYS A 176 17.24 6.00 52.09
C LYS A 176 18.25 6.75 52.97
N GLU A 177 18.73 7.92 52.51
CA GLU A 177 19.63 8.76 53.32
C GLU A 177 18.99 9.19 54.65
N LYS A 178 17.70 9.56 54.63
CA LYS A 178 16.96 9.87 55.87
C LYS A 178 16.78 8.66 56.78
N LEU A 179 16.49 7.49 56.21
CA LEU A 179 16.35 6.24 56.95
C LEU A 179 17.67 5.86 57.64
N ASP A 180 18.79 5.97 56.94
CA ASP A 180 20.12 5.69 57.47
C ASP A 180 20.47 6.67 58.61
N SER A 181 20.17 7.97 58.44
CA SER A 181 20.39 8.98 59.48
C SER A 181 19.49 8.77 60.71
N ALA A 182 18.23 8.40 60.51
CA ALA A 182 17.32 8.06 61.61
C ALA A 182 17.78 6.81 62.36
N ALA A 183 18.27 5.78 61.65
CA ALA A 183 18.82 4.58 62.24
C ALA A 183 20.10 4.88 63.06
N GLU A 184 20.99 5.74 62.56
CA GLU A 184 22.18 6.20 63.29
C GLU A 184 21.80 6.97 64.57
N ASN A 185 20.81 7.87 64.49
CA ASN A 185 20.30 8.60 65.65
C ASN A 185 19.69 7.68 66.72
N ILE A 186 18.92 6.66 66.32
CA ILE A 186 18.40 5.64 67.23
C ILE A 186 19.54 4.87 67.88
N GLN A 187 20.57 4.50 67.13
CA GLN A 187 21.72 3.77 67.67
C GLN A 187 22.51 4.63 68.68
N LEU A 188 22.67 5.93 68.41
CA LEU A 188 23.26 6.90 69.33
C LEU A 188 22.41 7.08 70.60
N LEU A 189 21.09 7.18 70.46
CA LEU A 189 20.18 7.26 71.60
C LEU A 189 20.22 5.99 72.44
N GLN A 190 20.18 4.81 71.84
CA GLN A 190 20.26 3.53 72.55
C GLN A 190 21.59 3.37 73.32
N THR A 191 22.70 3.81 72.73
CA THR A 191 24.02 3.80 73.40
C THR A 191 24.13 4.86 74.50
N GLY A 192 23.51 6.02 74.33
CA GLY A 192 23.37 7.04 75.38
C GLY A 192 22.52 6.55 76.55
N ASP A 193 21.34 5.99 76.26
CA ASP A 193 20.37 5.51 77.25
C ASP A 193 20.93 4.32 78.05
N THR A 194 21.69 3.42 77.42
CA THR A 194 22.38 2.34 78.14
C THR A 194 23.47 2.86 79.10
N ASN A 195 24.19 3.92 78.74
CA ASN A 195 25.16 4.55 79.64
C ASN A 195 24.48 5.30 80.79
N GLU A 196 23.37 6.00 80.52
CA GLU A 196 22.59 6.69 81.55
C GLU A 196 21.91 5.69 82.50
N GLN A 197 21.36 4.59 82.01
CA GLN A 197 20.82 3.50 82.84
C GLN A 197 21.90 2.87 83.73
N LEU A 198 23.11 2.66 83.21
CA LEU A 198 24.24 2.15 84.00
C LEU A 198 24.62 3.13 85.12
N ASN A 199 24.68 4.43 84.82
CA ASN A 199 24.92 5.47 85.82
C ASN A 199 23.80 5.53 86.87
N LEU A 200 22.54 5.38 86.46
CA LEU A 200 21.40 5.36 87.38
C LEU A 200 21.50 4.19 88.36
N VAL A 201 21.86 3.00 87.88
CA VAL A 201 22.08 1.80 88.71
C VAL A 201 23.20 2.03 89.73
N LEU A 202 24.31 2.64 89.31
CA LEU A 202 25.43 2.98 90.21
C LEU A 202 25.02 4.03 91.25
N ILE A 203 24.28 5.06 90.85
CA ILE A 203 23.79 6.12 91.76
C ILE A 203 22.76 5.56 92.75
N LEU A 204 21.87 4.67 92.32
CA LEU A 204 20.89 4.01 93.19
C LEU A 204 21.57 3.07 94.21
N ASP A 205 22.61 2.35 93.81
CA ASP A 205 23.41 1.54 94.74
C ASP A 205 24.12 2.41 95.79
N GLU A 206 24.67 3.55 95.38
CA GLU A 206 25.30 4.52 96.30
C GLU A 206 24.28 5.17 97.23
N LEU A 207 23.10 5.57 96.73
CA LEU A 207 22.00 6.09 97.55
C LEU A 207 21.56 5.05 98.60
N ALA A 208 21.45 3.78 98.22
CA ALA A 208 21.08 2.71 99.15
C ALA A 208 22.12 2.54 100.27
N LYS A 209 23.42 2.61 99.95
CA LYS A 209 24.51 2.58 100.94
C LYS A 209 24.46 3.78 101.88
N GLN A 210 24.31 4.99 101.36
CA GLN A 210 24.24 6.21 102.17
C GLN A 210 22.99 6.25 103.06
N THR A 211 21.85 5.78 102.55
CA THR A 211 20.61 5.68 103.34
C THR A 211 20.76 4.69 104.50
N ALA A 212 21.41 3.55 104.28
CA ALA A 212 21.70 2.58 105.33
C ALA A 212 22.63 3.18 106.41
N LEU A 213 23.65 3.92 106.00
CA LEU A 213 24.64 4.55 106.88
C LEU A 213 24.02 5.70 107.69
N ALA A 214 23.17 6.52 107.07
CA ALA A 214 22.37 7.55 107.76
C ALA A 214 21.41 6.93 108.78
N LYS A 215 20.73 5.83 108.45
CA LYS A 215 19.85 5.12 109.39
C LYS A 215 20.62 4.55 110.59
N GLU A 216 21.82 4.02 110.35
CA GLU A 216 22.70 3.52 111.41
C GLU A 216 23.19 4.66 112.32
N LEU A 217 23.61 5.79 111.74
CA LEU A 217 24.04 6.97 112.49
C LEU A 217 22.90 7.62 113.27
N GLY A 218 21.71 7.76 112.68
CA GLY A 218 20.52 8.27 113.36
C GLY A 218 20.09 7.37 114.52
N SER A 219 20.21 6.05 114.37
CA SER A 219 19.97 5.11 115.47
C SER A 219 21.03 5.26 116.58
N LYS A 220 22.30 5.47 116.23
CA LYS A 220 23.38 5.75 117.19
C LYS A 220 23.22 7.11 117.88
N LEU A 221 22.75 8.13 117.17
CA LEU A 221 22.44 9.45 117.71
C LEU A 221 21.30 9.36 118.72
N ALA A 222 20.18 8.71 118.37
CA ALA A 222 19.05 8.51 119.29
C ALA A 222 19.47 7.77 120.56
N LEU A 223 20.30 6.73 120.43
CA LEU A 223 20.87 6.01 121.57
C LEU A 223 21.80 6.90 122.44
N ALA A 224 22.56 7.80 121.82
CA ALA A 224 23.44 8.73 122.53
C ALA A 224 22.66 9.85 123.24
N GLU A 225 21.60 10.37 122.61
CA GLU A 225 20.68 11.35 123.21
C GLU A 225 19.92 10.75 124.39
N ASP A 226 19.34 9.56 124.24
CA ASP A 226 18.64 8.87 125.34
C ASP A 226 19.56 8.60 126.52
N LYS A 227 20.83 8.27 126.26
CA LYS A 227 21.85 8.05 127.30
C LYS A 227 22.26 9.36 127.99
N ALA A 228 22.44 10.45 127.24
CA ALA A 228 22.72 11.76 127.81
C ALA A 228 21.55 12.33 128.64
N ILE A 229 20.30 12.02 128.28
CA ILE A 229 19.10 12.37 129.04
C ILE A 229 19.00 11.54 130.33
N ALA A 230 19.34 10.24 130.27
CA ALA A 230 19.35 9.36 131.43
C ALA A 230 20.44 9.72 132.46
N GLU A 231 21.57 10.26 132.03
CA GLU A 231 22.68 10.72 132.89
C GLU A 231 22.44 12.14 133.47
N GLY A 232 21.41 12.87 133.01
CA GLY A 232 21.02 14.20 133.51
C GLY A 232 20.12 14.21 134.75
N GLY A 233 19.73 13.05 135.27
CA GLY A 233 18.90 12.90 136.47
C GLY A 233 19.72 12.70 137.75
N GLU A 234 19.83 13.76 138.56
CA GLU A 234 20.29 13.81 139.96
C GLU A 234 21.77 13.45 140.29
N GLY A 235 22.58 14.50 140.51
CA GLY A 235 23.73 14.48 141.47
C GLY A 235 25.16 14.42 140.90
N SER A 236 25.81 15.60 140.77
CA SER A 236 27.25 15.86 140.44
C SER A 236 28.27 14.87 141.05
N PRO A 237 29.35 14.43 140.33
CA PRO A 237 30.32 15.28 139.65
C PRO A 237 30.81 14.76 138.28
N GLU A 238 30.21 15.22 137.18
CA GLU A 238 30.57 14.79 135.83
C GLU A 238 30.52 15.94 134.80
N ALA A 239 31.34 16.98 135.00
CA ALA A 239 31.45 18.09 134.04
C ALA A 239 32.37 17.78 132.84
N ALA A 240 33.22 16.74 132.92
CA ALA A 240 34.17 16.37 131.86
C ALA A 240 33.69 15.23 130.94
N THR A 241 32.79 14.36 131.42
CA THR A 241 32.09 13.34 130.62
C THR A 241 30.96 13.99 129.82
N SER A 242 30.15 14.83 130.46
CA SER A 242 29.12 15.68 129.81
C SER A 242 29.63 16.47 128.59
N SER A 243 30.85 17.04 128.64
CA SER A 243 31.39 17.79 127.50
C SER A 243 31.83 16.90 126.34
N LYS A 244 32.26 15.67 126.62
CA LYS A 244 32.69 14.69 125.62
C LYS A 244 31.50 14.07 124.91
N ASP A 245 30.45 13.72 125.65
CA ASP A 245 29.22 13.18 125.09
C ASP A 245 28.48 14.24 124.28
N LYS A 246 28.47 15.49 124.73
CA LYS A 246 27.95 16.62 123.94
C LYS A 246 28.72 16.86 122.65
N ALA A 247 30.06 16.82 122.68
CA ALA A 247 30.87 16.94 121.46
C ALA A 247 30.64 15.77 120.48
N LEU A 248 30.39 14.56 121.00
CA LEU A 248 30.07 13.39 120.18
C LEU A 248 28.69 13.50 119.54
N ILE A 249 27.69 14.02 120.27
CA ILE A 249 26.35 14.32 119.76
C ILE A 249 26.43 15.42 118.68
N ASP A 250 27.17 16.50 118.92
CA ASP A 250 27.36 17.57 117.93
C ASP A 250 28.07 17.05 116.67
N GLU A 251 29.07 16.17 116.80
CA GLU A 251 29.76 15.55 115.65
C GLU A 251 28.85 14.58 114.88
N LEU A 252 28.07 13.77 115.59
CA LEU A 252 27.10 12.84 114.98
C LEU A 252 25.96 13.60 114.30
N SER A 253 25.47 14.69 114.90
CA SER A 253 24.47 15.58 114.32
C SER A 253 25.02 16.23 113.05
N LEU A 254 26.23 16.78 113.08
CA LEU A 254 26.87 17.37 111.90
C LEU A 254 27.05 16.36 110.77
N LYS A 255 27.45 15.11 111.09
CA LYS A 255 27.55 14.02 110.11
C LYS A 255 26.19 13.62 109.56
N ASN A 256 25.14 13.62 110.39
CA ASN A 256 23.78 13.32 109.95
C ASN A 256 23.23 14.41 109.02
N ASP A 257 23.42 15.68 109.36
CA ASP A 257 23.03 16.82 108.51
C ASP A 257 23.75 16.80 107.16
N TYR A 258 25.04 16.43 107.15
CA TYR A 258 25.83 16.27 105.93
C TYR A 258 25.32 15.12 105.05
N LEU A 259 24.92 14.00 105.66
CA LEU A 259 24.32 12.87 104.96
C LEU A 259 22.91 13.16 104.44
N GLU A 260 22.09 13.88 105.20
CA GLU A 260 20.76 14.32 104.73
C GLU A 260 20.88 15.27 103.54
N THR A 261 21.86 16.18 103.57
CA THR A 261 22.15 17.06 102.43
C THR A 261 22.60 16.26 101.21
N GLY A 262 23.52 15.31 101.38
CA GLY A 262 23.98 14.43 100.30
C GLY A 262 22.87 13.52 99.72
N LEU A 263 21.98 13.00 100.58
CA LEU A 263 20.82 12.22 100.15
C LEU A 263 19.83 13.06 99.34
N LYS A 264 19.65 14.33 99.70
CA LYS A 264 18.81 15.26 98.95
C LYS A 264 19.40 15.58 97.58
N GLU A 265 20.71 15.86 97.52
CA GLU A 265 21.42 16.08 96.26
C GLU A 265 21.35 14.84 95.34
N LEU A 266 21.56 13.63 95.88
CA LEU A 266 21.41 12.38 95.14
C LEU A 266 19.97 12.16 94.65
N SER A 267 18.96 12.46 95.48
CA SER A 267 17.56 12.39 95.08
C SER A 267 17.24 13.35 93.93
N ASP A 268 17.77 14.58 93.96
CA ASP A 268 17.59 15.55 92.89
C ASP A 268 18.26 15.09 91.59
N VAL A 269 19.46 14.49 91.67
CA VAL A 269 20.16 13.90 90.53
C VAL A 269 19.38 12.72 89.93
N ILE A 270 18.82 11.83 90.75
CA ILE A 270 17.99 10.70 90.27
C ILE A 270 16.77 11.22 89.50
N LYS A 271 16.13 12.27 90.03
CA LYS A 271 14.96 12.87 89.41
C LYS A 271 15.30 13.52 88.06
N ASP A 272 16.42 14.23 87.97
CA ASP A 272 16.91 14.81 86.71
C ASP A 272 17.21 13.72 85.66
N LEU A 273 17.88 12.63 86.07
CA LEU A 273 18.19 11.52 85.18
C LEU A 273 16.93 10.76 84.71
N GLN A 274 15.94 10.55 85.59
CA GLN A 274 14.65 9.97 85.20
C GLN A 274 13.92 10.84 84.16
N THR A 275 13.96 12.16 84.34
CA THR A 275 13.33 13.10 83.40
C THR A 275 14.02 13.05 82.02
N LYS A 276 15.35 12.91 82.01
CA LYS A 276 16.13 12.72 80.77
C LYS A 276 15.84 11.38 80.10
N GLN A 277 15.73 10.30 80.88
CA GLN A 277 15.38 8.97 80.38
C GLN A 277 13.96 8.95 79.77
N ASP A 278 12.98 9.59 80.39
CA ASP A 278 11.62 9.71 79.84
C ASP A 278 11.62 10.47 78.50
N ALA A 279 12.37 11.58 78.41
CA ALA A 279 12.52 12.35 77.18
C ALA A 279 13.25 11.56 76.07
N SER A 280 14.27 10.78 76.44
CA SER A 280 15.00 9.86 75.56
C SER A 280 14.07 8.79 74.98
N ASN A 281 13.25 8.17 75.82
CA ASN A 281 12.25 7.17 75.41
C ASN A 281 11.19 7.74 74.46
N GLU A 282 10.74 8.98 74.69
CA GLU A 282 9.78 9.66 73.82
C GLU A 282 10.39 9.95 72.43
N LEU A 283 11.64 10.42 72.40
CA LEU A 283 12.41 10.61 71.16
C LEU A 283 12.61 9.29 70.41
N LEU A 284 12.97 8.21 71.12
CA LEU A 284 13.16 6.89 70.53
C LEU A 284 11.88 6.36 69.88
N SER A 285 10.74 6.53 70.56
CA SER A 285 9.42 6.17 70.05
C SER A 285 9.07 6.97 68.78
N SER A 286 9.33 8.28 68.80
CA SER A 286 9.12 9.16 67.64
C SER A 286 9.95 8.75 66.43
N TYR A 287 11.26 8.52 66.60
CA TYR A 287 12.13 8.09 65.51
C TYR A 287 11.79 6.68 65.00
N THR A 288 11.34 5.78 65.88
CA THR A 288 10.88 4.44 65.47
C THR A 288 9.66 4.54 64.55
N ALA A 289 8.68 5.38 64.91
CA ALA A 289 7.51 5.63 64.07
C ALA A 289 7.89 6.31 62.74
N GLU A 290 8.85 7.23 62.74
CA GLU A 290 9.37 7.86 61.52
C GLU A 290 10.05 6.82 60.60
N ILE A 291 10.85 5.90 61.15
CA ILE A 291 11.46 4.80 60.40
C ILE A 291 10.40 3.90 59.76
N GLU A 292 9.36 3.50 60.50
CA GLU A 292 8.28 2.68 59.96
C GLU A 292 7.55 3.37 58.80
N GLN A 293 7.29 4.68 58.92
CA GLN A 293 6.70 5.47 57.84
C GLN A 293 7.62 5.58 56.63
N LEU A 294 8.92 5.83 56.84
CA LEU A 294 9.91 5.92 55.76
C LEU A 294 10.08 4.57 55.04
N GLN A 295 10.11 3.45 55.78
CA GLN A 295 10.16 2.10 55.19
C GLN A 295 8.93 1.80 54.34
N PHE A 296 7.74 2.19 54.80
CA PHE A 296 6.51 2.08 54.02
C PHE A 296 6.59 2.90 52.73
N LEU A 297 6.99 4.17 52.82
CA LEU A 297 7.14 5.08 51.68
C LEU A 297 8.16 4.56 50.67
N VAL A 298 9.32 4.08 51.11
CA VAL A 298 10.33 3.48 50.21
C VAL A 298 9.75 2.27 49.48
N THR A 299 9.07 1.37 50.19
CA THR A 299 8.46 0.17 49.60
C THR A 299 7.37 0.52 48.59
N GLU A 300 6.53 1.52 48.89
CA GLU A 300 5.48 1.99 47.98
C GLU A 300 6.09 2.62 46.71
N LYS A 301 7.13 3.45 46.87
CA LYS A 301 7.81 4.09 45.73
C LYS A 301 8.61 3.10 44.88
N ASP A 302 9.22 2.07 45.47
CA ASP A 302 9.87 0.99 44.73
C ASP A 302 8.85 0.18 43.88
N LYS A 303 7.63 -0.03 44.40
CA LYS A 303 6.55 -0.66 43.61
C LYS A 303 6.10 0.22 42.45
N GLU A 304 5.89 1.52 42.69
CA GLU A 304 5.54 2.49 41.64
C GLU A 304 6.64 2.55 40.56
N LEU A 305 7.92 2.53 40.97
CA LEU A 305 9.07 2.52 40.08
C LEU A 305 9.08 1.26 39.21
N SER A 306 8.88 0.09 39.83
CA SER A 306 8.83 -1.20 39.12
C SER A 306 7.69 -1.26 38.08
N ALA A 307 6.52 -0.70 38.42
CA ALA A 307 5.39 -0.63 37.50
C ALA A 307 5.67 0.28 36.30
N LEU A 308 6.29 1.45 36.54
CA LEU A 308 6.71 2.36 35.47
C LEU A 308 7.78 1.74 34.57
N GLN A 309 8.75 1.02 35.13
CA GLN A 309 9.76 0.29 34.34
C GLN A 309 9.13 -0.75 33.41
N LEU A 310 8.13 -1.49 33.89
CA LEU A 310 7.41 -2.46 33.07
C LEU A 310 6.67 -1.77 31.90
N GLN A 311 6.02 -0.64 32.18
CA GLN A 311 5.29 0.13 31.16
C GLN A 311 6.23 0.77 30.13
N ALA A 312 7.41 1.23 30.56
CA ALA A 312 8.45 1.74 29.68
C ALA A 312 9.00 0.65 28.75
N GLU A 313 9.24 -0.56 29.28
CA GLU A 313 9.74 -1.68 28.46
C GLU A 313 8.70 -2.15 27.44
N ASP A 314 7.42 -2.25 27.80
CA ASP A 314 6.34 -2.56 26.86
C ASP A 314 6.23 -1.49 25.76
N SER A 315 6.33 -0.21 26.13
CA SER A 315 6.33 0.90 25.17
C SER A 315 7.52 0.81 24.21
N LYS A 316 8.72 0.46 24.71
CA LYS A 316 9.93 0.27 23.90
C LYS A 316 9.81 -0.90 22.92
N GLN A 317 9.19 -2.01 23.33
CA GLN A 317 8.91 -3.14 22.44
C GLN A 317 7.94 -2.74 21.31
N GLN A 318 6.91 -1.96 21.63
CA GLN A 318 5.94 -1.47 20.64
C GLN A 318 6.58 -0.49 19.65
N ILE A 319 7.48 0.40 20.11
CA ILE A 319 8.30 1.26 19.24
C ILE A 319 9.16 0.42 18.28
N ASN A 320 9.83 -0.63 18.76
CA ASN A 320 10.63 -1.50 17.92
C ASN A 320 9.79 -2.20 16.83
N LEU A 321 8.60 -2.69 17.18
CA LEU A 321 7.66 -3.30 16.23
C LEU A 321 7.20 -2.32 15.14
N LEU A 322 6.85 -1.09 15.53
CA LEU A 322 6.48 -0.02 14.60
C LEU A 322 7.65 0.35 13.69
N THR A 323 8.85 0.51 14.26
CA THR A 323 10.08 0.84 13.53
C THR A 323 10.43 -0.24 12.50
N ASP A 324 10.35 -1.53 12.87
CA ASP A 324 10.55 -2.65 11.97
C ASP A 324 9.53 -2.68 10.83
N THR A 325 8.27 -2.34 11.14
CA THR A 325 7.19 -2.30 10.15
C THR A 325 7.41 -1.19 9.12
N ILE A 326 7.87 -0.01 9.58
CA ILE A 326 8.24 1.11 8.71
C ILE A 326 9.48 0.74 7.88
N SER A 327 10.52 0.19 8.51
CA SER A 327 11.83 -0.05 7.88
C SER A 327 11.84 -1.18 6.85
N LYS A 328 10.98 -2.20 6.97
CA LYS A 328 10.89 -3.31 5.98
C LYS A 328 10.27 -2.89 4.65
N ARG A 329 9.83 -1.65 4.53
CA ARG A 329 9.11 -1.14 3.37
C ARG A 329 9.94 -0.19 2.50
N ASP A 330 10.97 0.45 3.06
CA ASP A 330 11.98 1.20 2.31
C ASP A 330 12.93 0.25 1.56
#